data_AF-A0A7W9Z3L6-F1
#
_entry.id   AF-A0A7W9Z3L6-F1
#
_cell.length_a   1.000
_cell.length_b   1.000
_cell.length_c   1.000
_cell.angle_alpha   90.00
_cell.angle_beta   90.00
_cell.angle_gamma   90.00
#
_symmetry.space_group_name_H-M   'P 1'
#
loop_
_entity.id
_entity.type
_entity.pdbx_description
1 polymer ?
#
loop_
_entity_poly.entity_id
_entity_poly.type
_entity_poly.pdbx_seq_one_letter_code
_entity_poly.pdbx_strand_id
1 'polypeptide(L)'
;MKRIVILTSVTLSAVVFWAFVGAERVVGDHEEGVSWPLFVKHEPTFQFHFHNPAQRVLDIDPFDELSPTEQANFHEFCKIRYGKVSIRQCYTQTCGRRLDEDIPPSGNGSWKPQGACWEYSSAPWGNLPWPASSPSN
;
A
#
# COMPACT_ATOMS: atom_id res chain seq x y z
N MET A 1 31.34 4.26 33.44
CA MET A 1 29.95 4.71 33.57
C MET A 1 29.45 5.48 32.35
N LYS A 2 30.00 6.66 32.00
CA LYS A 2 29.54 7.45 30.83
C LYS A 2 29.48 6.68 29.50
N ARG A 3 30.51 5.87 29.20
CA ARG A 3 30.56 5.05 27.97
C ARG A 3 29.47 3.98 27.92
N ILE A 4 29.13 3.39 29.06
CA ILE A 4 28.07 2.36 29.14
C ILE A 4 26.70 3.01 28.87
N VAL A 5 26.44 4.17 29.48
CA VAL A 5 25.19 4.92 29.28
C VAL A 5 25.00 5.33 27.81
N ILE A 6 26.07 5.76 27.14
CA ILE A 6 26.02 6.12 25.71
C ILE A 6 25.70 4.87 24.87
N LEU A 7 26.40 3.76 25.10
CA LEU A 7 26.18 2.53 24.34
C LEU A 7 24.75 2.01 24.53
N THR A 8 24.23 2.00 25.75
CA THR A 8 22.85 1.56 26.00
C THR A 8 21.84 2.46 25.32
N SER A 9 22.04 3.78 25.34
CA SER A 9 21.16 4.74 24.68
C SER A 9 21.15 4.56 23.15
N VAL A 10 22.32 4.36 22.55
CA VAL A 10 22.46 4.16 21.10
C VAL A 10 21.79 2.86 20.68
N THR A 11 22.03 1.76 21.41
CA THR A 11 21.41 0.47 21.11
C THR A 11 19.89 0.55 21.24
N LEU A 12 19.37 1.18 22.30
CA LEU A 12 17.92 1.36 22.48
C LEU A 12 17.32 2.16 21.32
N SER A 13 17.98 3.23 20.90
CA SER A 13 17.53 4.07 19.78
C SER A 13 17.53 3.31 18.47
N ALA A 14 18.56 2.48 18.21
CA ALA A 14 18.63 1.65 17.02
C ALA A 14 17.52 0.59 16.98
N VAL A 15 17.21 -0.02 18.14
CA VAL A 15 16.10 -1.00 18.26
C VAL A 15 14.75 -0.34 17.99
N VAL A 16 14.53 0.85 18.56
CA VAL A 16 13.30 1.63 18.30
C VAL A 16 13.22 1.98 16.82
N PHE A 17 14.30 2.49 16.23
CA PHE A 17 14.34 2.81 14.80
C PHE A 17 14.03 1.60 13.91
N TRP A 18 14.61 0.43 14.22
CA TRP A 18 14.35 -0.82 13.50
C TRP A 18 12.87 -1.22 13.53
N ALA A 19 12.18 -0.99 14.67
CA ALA A 19 10.76 -1.29 14.79
C ALA A 19 9.87 -0.44 13.86
N PHE A 20 10.36 0.72 13.40
CA PHE A 20 9.61 1.67 12.57
C PHE A 20 10.07 1.77 11.12
N VAL A 21 11.10 1.02 10.71
CA VAL A 21 11.56 1.00 9.29
C VAL A 21 11.40 -0.39 8.69
N GLY A 22 10.90 -0.46 7.47
CA GLY A 22 10.76 -1.68 6.68
C GLY A 22 11.10 -1.48 5.22
N ALA A 23 11.16 -2.58 4.47
CA ALA A 23 11.33 -2.63 3.03
C ALA A 23 10.18 -3.45 2.41
N GLU A 24 9.55 -2.91 1.38
CA GLU A 24 8.46 -3.58 0.66
C GLU A 24 9.00 -4.17 -0.64
N ARG A 25 8.65 -5.42 -0.95
CA ARG A 25 8.97 -6.00 -2.25
C ARG A 25 8.02 -5.43 -3.31
N VAL A 26 8.59 -4.77 -4.30
CA VAL A 26 7.86 -4.32 -5.49
C VAL A 26 8.37 -5.13 -6.69
N VAL A 27 7.43 -5.68 -7.45
CA VAL A 27 7.70 -6.38 -8.71
C VAL A 27 7.35 -5.43 -9.83
N GLY A 28 8.37 -5.04 -10.59
CA GLY A 28 8.20 -4.35 -11.87
C GLY A 28 8.09 -5.35 -13.00
N ASP A 29 7.78 -4.87 -14.21
CA ASP A 29 7.74 -5.70 -15.40
C ASP A 29 9.12 -6.35 -15.66
N HIS A 30 9.17 -7.30 -16.60
CA HIS A 30 10.35 -8.07 -16.97
C HIS A 30 11.61 -7.22 -17.28
N GLU A 31 11.45 -5.92 -17.55
CA GLU A 31 12.55 -4.96 -17.75
C GLU A 31 13.09 -4.35 -16.45
N GLU A 32 12.26 -4.22 -15.40
CA GLU A 32 12.61 -3.54 -14.13
C GLU A 32 12.96 -4.52 -13.01
N GLY A 33 12.44 -5.74 -13.05
CA GLY A 33 12.74 -6.78 -12.06
C GLY A 33 12.12 -6.54 -10.68
N VAL A 34 12.90 -6.74 -9.62
CA VAL A 34 12.41 -6.66 -8.23
C VAL A 34 13.16 -5.58 -7.47
N SER A 35 12.42 -4.67 -6.84
CA SER A 35 12.96 -3.63 -5.98
C SER A 35 12.47 -3.76 -4.53
N TRP A 36 13.18 -3.12 -3.61
CA TRP A 36 12.92 -3.13 -2.18
C TRP A 36 12.93 -1.72 -1.58
N PRO A 37 12.01 -0.83 -1.99
CA PRO A 37 11.92 0.52 -1.43
C PRO A 37 11.71 0.48 0.09
N LEU A 38 12.46 1.34 0.78
CA LEU A 38 12.31 1.54 2.22
C LEU A 38 11.05 2.37 2.51
N PHE A 39 10.42 2.08 3.64
CA PHE A 39 9.28 2.85 4.13
C PHE A 39 9.27 2.94 5.67
N VAL A 40 8.58 3.97 6.16
CA VAL A 40 8.30 4.14 7.59
C VAL A 40 6.99 3.43 7.93
N LYS A 41 7.06 2.53 8.91
CA LYS A 41 5.91 1.80 9.43
C LYS A 41 5.06 2.71 10.32
N HIS A 42 3.75 2.54 10.25
CA HIS A 42 2.79 3.24 11.12
C HIS A 42 2.52 2.47 12.41
N GLU A 43 2.76 1.15 12.42
CA GLU A 43 2.69 0.30 13.62
C GLU A 43 4.06 -0.37 13.85
N PRO A 44 4.55 -0.43 15.11
CA PRO A 44 5.86 -0.99 15.41
C PRO A 44 5.86 -2.51 15.21
N THR A 45 6.82 -3.00 14.43
CA THR A 45 7.07 -4.44 14.25
C THR A 45 8.53 -4.71 13.96
N PHE A 46 9.06 -5.85 14.42
CA PHE A 46 10.43 -6.27 14.14
C PHE A 46 10.62 -6.88 12.75
N GLN A 47 9.53 -7.13 12.02
CA GLN A 47 9.58 -7.56 10.62
C GLN A 47 10.18 -6.46 9.75
N PHE A 48 11.19 -6.78 8.94
CA PHE A 48 11.81 -5.81 8.03
C PHE A 48 11.31 -5.94 6.60
N HIS A 49 11.13 -7.15 6.09
CA HIS A 49 10.68 -7.41 4.72
C HIS A 49 9.17 -7.61 4.67
N PHE A 50 8.51 -6.88 3.77
CA PHE A 50 7.07 -6.93 3.56
C PHE A 50 6.73 -7.28 2.12
N HIS A 51 5.64 -8.02 1.97
CA HIS A 51 5.03 -8.35 0.68
C HIS A 51 3.57 -7.93 0.75
N ASN A 52 3.07 -7.29 -0.30
CA ASN A 52 1.64 -7.02 -0.43
C ASN A 52 0.91 -8.37 -0.67
N PRO A 53 0.08 -8.86 0.27
CA PRO A 53 -0.59 -10.15 0.10
C PRO A 53 -1.59 -10.20 -1.07
N ALA A 54 -2.07 -9.03 -1.51
CA ALA A 54 -2.94 -8.94 -2.68
C ALA A 54 -2.18 -8.97 -4.00
N GLN A 55 -0.84 -8.86 -4.02
CA GLN A 55 -0.08 -8.81 -5.27
C GLN A 55 0.23 -10.20 -5.83
N ARG A 56 -0.13 -10.43 -7.09
CA ARG A 56 0.24 -11.60 -7.90
C ARG A 56 1.05 -11.16 -9.10
N VAL A 57 2.36 -11.38 -9.05
CA VAL A 57 3.28 -10.93 -10.11
C VAL A 57 3.14 -9.41 -10.28
N LEU A 58 2.51 -8.93 -11.35
CA LEU A 58 2.25 -7.52 -11.61
C LEU A 58 0.84 -7.09 -11.19
N ASP A 59 -0.10 -8.01 -11.05
CA ASP A 59 -1.49 -7.69 -10.74
C ASP A 59 -1.73 -7.61 -9.23
N ILE A 60 -2.82 -6.94 -8.85
CA ILE A 60 -3.30 -6.89 -7.47
C ILE A 60 -4.68 -7.51 -7.46
N ASP A 61 -4.88 -8.63 -6.77
CA ASP A 61 -6.17 -9.30 -6.69
C ASP A 61 -7.17 -8.44 -5.88
N PRO A 62 -8.47 -8.45 -6.23
CA PRO A 62 -9.54 -7.92 -5.39
C PRO A 62 -9.57 -8.58 -4.00
N PHE A 63 -9.97 -7.82 -2.98
CA PHE A 63 -9.92 -8.29 -1.59
C PHE A 63 -10.77 -9.55 -1.35
N ASP A 64 -11.92 -9.63 -2.02
CA ASP A 64 -12.88 -10.72 -1.95
C ASP A 64 -12.42 -11.98 -2.66
N GLU A 65 -11.43 -11.89 -3.55
CA GLU A 65 -10.78 -13.03 -4.19
C GLU A 65 -9.62 -13.61 -3.36
N LEU A 66 -9.17 -12.87 -2.35
CA LEU A 66 -8.14 -13.34 -1.42
C LEU A 66 -8.70 -14.43 -0.48
N SER A 67 -7.87 -15.41 -0.14
CA SER A 67 -8.22 -16.36 0.92
C SER A 67 -8.39 -15.64 2.27
N PRO A 68 -9.12 -16.21 3.25
CA PRO A 68 -9.31 -15.57 4.55
C PRO A 68 -8.00 -15.21 5.26
N THR A 69 -6.96 -16.04 5.11
CA THR A 69 -5.62 -15.76 5.64
C THR A 69 -4.97 -14.57 4.94
N GLU A 70 -5.08 -14.49 3.62
CA GLU A 70 -4.54 -13.38 2.84
C GLU A 70 -5.28 -12.07 3.11
N GLN A 71 -6.59 -12.12 3.32
CA GLN A 71 -7.38 -10.96 3.75
C GLN A 71 -6.90 -10.40 5.09
N ALA A 72 -6.68 -11.27 6.09
CA ALA A 72 -6.16 -10.88 7.39
C ALA A 72 -4.76 -10.26 7.27
N ASN A 73 -3.87 -10.91 6.51
CA ASN A 73 -2.51 -10.42 6.27
C ASN A 73 -2.52 -9.10 5.50
N PHE A 74 -3.41 -8.93 4.53
CA PHE A 74 -3.53 -7.69 3.77
C PHE A 74 -4.01 -6.55 4.67
N HIS A 75 -4.97 -6.81 5.56
CA HIS A 75 -5.43 -5.82 6.53
C HIS A 75 -4.32 -5.40 7.51
N GLU A 76 -3.49 -6.34 7.98
CA GLU A 76 -2.31 -6.03 8.79
C GLU A 76 -1.28 -5.22 8.00
N PHE A 77 -0.98 -5.65 6.77
CA PHE A 77 -0.10 -4.94 5.86
C PHE A 77 -0.56 -3.48 5.66
N CYS A 78 -1.86 -3.24 5.43
CA CYS A 78 -2.43 -1.90 5.28
C CYS A 78 -2.20 -1.00 6.49
N LYS A 79 -2.34 -1.56 7.70
CA LYS A 79 -2.09 -0.82 8.94
C LYS A 79 -0.62 -0.48 9.11
N ILE A 80 0.27 -1.45 8.95
CA ILE A 80 1.72 -1.24 9.10
C ILE A 80 2.24 -0.29 8.01
N ARG A 81 1.87 -0.52 6.75
CA ARG A 81 2.43 0.17 5.60
C ARG A 81 1.89 1.58 5.38
N TYR A 82 0.60 1.75 5.59
CA TYR A 82 -0.13 2.98 5.22
C TYR A 82 -0.89 3.62 6.38
N GLY A 83 -0.92 2.99 7.55
CA GLY A 83 -1.74 3.46 8.69
C GLY A 83 -3.23 3.42 8.38
N LYS A 84 -3.67 2.52 7.48
CA LYS A 84 -5.07 2.44 7.02
C LYS A 84 -5.73 1.17 7.54
N VAL A 85 -6.87 1.36 8.21
CA VAL A 85 -7.78 0.26 8.61
C VAL A 85 -8.81 0.00 7.51
N SER A 86 -9.16 1.01 6.71
CA SER A 86 -10.08 0.86 5.59
C SER A 86 -9.38 0.19 4.40
N ILE A 87 -9.88 -0.98 4.01
CA ILE A 87 -9.41 -1.71 2.82
C ILE A 87 -9.47 -0.82 1.57
N ARG A 88 -10.56 -0.06 1.38
CA ARG A 88 -10.69 0.88 0.25
C ARG A 88 -9.57 1.92 0.21
N GLN A 89 -9.25 2.54 1.35
CA GLN A 89 -8.17 3.53 1.42
C GLN A 89 -6.81 2.87 1.19
N CYS A 90 -6.63 1.63 1.66
CA CYS A 90 -5.42 0.88 1.42
C CYS A 90 -5.21 0.58 -0.06
N TYR A 91 -6.22 0.02 -0.75
CA TYR A 91 -6.16 -0.18 -2.21
C TYR A 91 -5.86 1.11 -2.95
N THR A 92 -6.46 2.23 -2.57
CA THR A 92 -6.17 3.54 -3.18
C THR A 92 -4.67 3.90 -3.09
N GLN A 93 -4.02 3.61 -1.96
CA GLN A 93 -2.59 3.90 -1.76
C GLN A 93 -1.70 2.89 -2.50
N THR A 94 -2.02 1.60 -2.41
CA THR A 94 -1.31 0.53 -3.11
C THR A 94 -1.35 0.73 -4.63
N CYS A 95 -2.49 1.17 -5.15
CA CYS A 95 -2.72 1.41 -6.56
C CYS A 95 -2.22 2.77 -7.06
N GLY A 96 -2.33 3.81 -6.22
CA GLY A 96 -1.90 5.16 -6.56
C GLY A 96 -0.40 5.25 -6.81
N ARG A 97 0.41 4.48 -6.07
CA ARG A 97 1.86 4.42 -6.29
C ARG A 97 2.30 3.94 -7.66
N ARG A 98 1.48 3.16 -8.38
CA ARG A 98 1.85 2.67 -9.71
C ARG A 98 1.55 3.70 -10.81
N LEU A 99 0.82 4.77 -10.50
CA LEU A 99 0.47 5.82 -11.47
C LEU A 99 1.48 6.95 -11.54
N ASP A 100 2.40 7.04 -10.58
CA ASP A 100 3.34 8.16 -10.49
C ASP A 100 4.58 8.01 -11.38
N GLU A 101 4.84 6.82 -11.96
CA GLU A 101 6.07 6.59 -12.73
C GLU A 101 5.93 6.80 -14.26
N ASP A 102 4.83 6.44 -14.94
CA ASP A 102 4.83 6.46 -16.44
C ASP A 102 3.48 6.63 -17.17
N ILE A 103 2.63 7.63 -16.83
CA ILE A 103 1.49 7.95 -17.71
C ILE A 103 1.46 9.46 -18.04
N PRO A 104 1.73 9.88 -19.30
CA PRO A 104 1.43 11.24 -19.71
C PRO A 104 -0.09 11.47 -19.66
N PRO A 105 -0.56 12.66 -19.27
CA PRO A 105 -1.99 12.97 -19.25
C PRO A 105 -2.62 12.66 -20.60
N SER A 106 -3.51 11.68 -20.65
CA SER A 106 -4.45 11.52 -21.76
C SER A 106 -5.15 12.86 -21.94
N GLY A 107 -5.02 13.46 -23.14
CA GLY A 107 -5.49 14.80 -23.53
C GLY A 107 -7.00 15.02 -23.49
N ASN A 108 -7.74 14.22 -22.72
CA ASN A 108 -9.17 14.37 -22.45
C ASN A 108 -9.50 14.44 -20.94
N GLY A 109 -8.50 14.54 -20.06
CA GLY A 109 -8.70 14.75 -18.63
C GLY A 109 -9.24 13.54 -17.85
N SER A 110 -9.30 12.35 -18.46
CA SER A 110 -9.76 11.12 -17.78
C SER A 110 -8.59 10.17 -17.54
N TRP A 111 -7.99 10.26 -16.35
CA TRP A 111 -7.03 9.29 -15.85
C TRP A 111 -7.74 7.98 -15.49
N LYS A 112 -7.41 6.87 -16.16
CA LYS A 112 -7.87 5.52 -15.77
C LYS A 112 -6.70 4.55 -15.70
N PRO A 113 -6.13 4.27 -14.51
CA PRO A 113 -5.30 3.09 -14.29
C PRO A 113 -6.04 1.82 -14.73
N GLN A 114 -5.39 0.97 -15.53
CA GLN A 114 -5.92 -0.34 -15.92
C GLN A 114 -5.40 -1.42 -14.95
N GLY A 115 -6.30 -2.33 -14.55
CA GLY A 115 -6.04 -3.45 -13.63
C GLY A 115 -6.47 -3.14 -12.18
N ALA A 116 -7.34 -4.01 -11.62
CA ALA A 116 -7.91 -4.17 -10.25
C ALA A 116 -8.14 -2.97 -9.30
N CYS A 117 -7.30 -1.95 -9.37
CA CYS A 117 -7.39 -0.66 -8.73
C CYS A 117 -8.62 0.17 -9.11
N TRP A 118 -9.34 -0.21 -10.18
CA TRP A 118 -10.59 0.42 -10.58
C TRP A 118 -11.80 -0.24 -9.91
N GLU A 119 -11.79 -1.55 -9.68
CA GLU A 119 -13.00 -2.31 -9.34
C GLU A 119 -13.45 -2.10 -7.89
N TYR A 120 -12.51 -1.93 -6.95
CA TYR A 120 -12.83 -1.61 -5.54
C TYR A 120 -13.32 -0.16 -5.34
N SER A 121 -13.18 0.70 -6.35
CA SER A 121 -13.83 2.02 -6.36
C SER A 121 -15.26 1.98 -6.91
N SER A 122 -15.61 0.90 -7.62
CA SER A 122 -16.85 0.79 -8.41
C SER A 122 -17.78 -0.37 -8.02
N ALA A 123 -17.43 -1.26 -7.10
CA ALA A 123 -18.31 -2.34 -6.63
C ALA A 123 -19.13 -1.93 -5.37
N PRO A 124 -20.46 -2.15 -5.35
CA PRO A 124 -21.36 -1.58 -4.35
C PRO A 124 -21.63 -2.54 -3.17
N TRP A 125 -21.27 -2.12 -1.96
CA TRP A 125 -21.99 -2.54 -0.75
C TRP A 125 -22.55 -1.29 -0.07
N GLY A 126 -23.80 -1.00 -0.42
CA GLY A 126 -24.61 0.07 0.17
C GLY A 126 -25.34 0.85 -0.90
N ASN A 127 -26.61 0.51 -1.15
CA ASN A 127 -27.54 1.34 -1.91
C ASN A 127 -27.52 2.79 -1.36
N LEU A 128 -26.82 3.70 -2.06
CA LEU A 128 -27.00 5.14 -1.93
C LEU A 128 -27.20 5.71 -3.34
N PRO A 129 -28.33 6.40 -3.60
CA PRO A 129 -28.61 6.95 -4.91
C PRO A 129 -27.69 8.16 -5.16
N TRP A 130 -26.97 8.10 -6.27
CA TRP A 130 -26.32 9.26 -6.88
C TRP A 130 -27.36 10.34 -7.19
N PRO A 131 -27.14 11.63 -6.91
CA PRO A 131 -27.74 12.65 -7.76
C PRO A 131 -26.97 12.63 -9.09
N ALA A 132 -27.67 12.20 -10.13
CA ALA A 132 -27.25 12.33 -11.51
C ALA A 132 -26.91 13.80 -11.83
N SER A 133 -25.87 13.99 -12.64
CA SER A 133 -25.67 15.12 -13.55
C SER A 133 -26.23 16.48 -13.11
N SER A 134 -25.35 17.40 -12.69
CA SER A 134 -25.66 18.82 -12.86
C SER A 134 -25.88 19.09 -14.36
N PRO A 135 -26.99 19.72 -14.77
CA PRO A 135 -27.11 20.21 -16.12
C PRO A 135 -26.11 21.34 -16.32
N SER A 136 -25.48 21.32 -17.48
CA SER A 136 -24.82 22.47 -18.07
C SER A 136 -25.78 23.67 -18.08
N ASN A 137 -25.35 24.77 -17.48
CA ASN A 137 -25.80 26.13 -17.81
C ASN A 137 -24.62 26.89 -18.38
#